data_AF-A0A6J4S646-F1
#
_entry.id   AF-A0A6J4S646-F1
#
_cell.length_a   1.000
_cell.length_b   1.000
_cell.length_c   1.000
_cell.angle_alpha   90.00
_cell.angle_beta   90.00
_cell.angle_gamma   90.00
#
_symmetry.space_group_name_H-M   'P 1'
#
loop_
_entity.id
_entity.type
_entity.pdbx_description
1 polymer ?
#
loop_
_entity_poly.entity_id
_entity_poly.type
_entity_poly.pdbx_seq_one_letter_code
_entity_poly.pdbx_strand_id
1 'polypeptide(L)' 'MDWREHGRHFTVAVFVVRDGEVLLHWHRKLGMWLPPGGHIERDELPDEAALREVLEET' A
#
# COMPACT_ATOMS: atom_id res chain seq x y z
N MET A 1 -16.15 0.96 -20.68
CA MET A 1 -16.22 -0.45 -20.23
C MET A 1 -16.46 -0.42 -18.74
N ASP A 2 -17.50 -1.11 -18.29
CA ASP A 2 -17.90 -1.14 -16.89
C ASP A 2 -17.15 -2.28 -16.17
N TRP A 3 -16.23 -1.92 -15.26
CA TRP A 3 -15.41 -2.86 -14.50
C TRP A 3 -16.08 -3.35 -13.19
N ARG A 4 -17.35 -3.01 -12.95
CA ARG A 4 -17.99 -3.03 -11.61
C ARG A 4 -18.27 -4.40 -10.95
N GLU A 5 -17.91 -5.55 -11.52
CA GLU A 5 -18.32 -6.85 -10.93
C GLU A 5 -17.23 -7.94 -10.88
N HIS A 6 -16.06 -7.64 -10.33
CA HIS A 6 -15.16 -8.72 -9.89
C HIS A 6 -14.67 -8.42 -8.49
N GLY A 7 -14.93 -9.29 -7.52
CA GLY A 7 -14.47 -9.22 -6.12
C GLY A 7 -12.95 -9.35 -5.95
N ARG A 8 -12.18 -8.64 -6.78
CA ARG A 8 -10.74 -8.53 -6.72
C ARG A 8 -10.40 -7.35 -5.83
N HIS A 9 -9.71 -7.64 -4.75
CA HIS A 9 -9.06 -6.65 -3.91
C HIS A 9 -7.71 -6.33 -4.54
N PHE A 10 -7.54 -5.08 -4.99
CA PHE A 10 -6.22 -4.60 -5.42
C PHE A 10 -5.53 -3.93 -4.24
N THR A 11 -4.22 -4.08 -4.17
CA THR A 11 -3.39 -3.54 -3.10
C THR A 11 -2.15 -2.87 -3.66
N VAL A 12 -1.59 -1.93 -2.89
CA VAL A 12 -0.30 -1.32 -3.13
C VAL A 12 0.71 -1.78 -2.08
N ALA A 13 1.99 -1.79 -2.45
CA ALA A 13 3.11 -1.93 -1.54
C ALA A 13 4.18 -0.93 -1.98
N VAL A 14 4.65 -0.08 -1.07
CA VAL A 14 5.48 1.08 -1.41
C VAL A 14 6.86 0.99 -0.76
N PHE A 15 7.89 0.93 -1.59
CA PHE A 15 9.27 0.97 -1.12
C PHE A 15 9.81 2.40 -1.19
N VAL A 16 9.76 3.12 -0.07
CA VAL A 16 10.36 4.45 0.06
C VAL A 16 11.87 4.30 0.24
N VAL A 17 12.65 4.83 -0.70
CA VAL A 17 14.11 4.75 -0.70
C VAL A 17 14.71 6.12 -0.41
N ARG A 18 15.61 6.21 0.56
CA ARG A 18 16.38 7.41 0.87
C ARG A 18 17.79 7.03 1.28
N ASP A 19 18.80 7.67 0.69
CA ASP A 19 20.22 7.46 1.01
C ASP A 19 20.69 5.99 0.94
N GLY A 20 20.07 5.18 0.07
CA GLY A 20 20.38 3.75 -0.09
C GLY A 20 19.68 2.84 0.93
N GLU A 21 18.84 3.39 1.81
CA GLU A 21 18.05 2.66 2.79
C GLU A 21 16.58 2.60 2.36
N VAL A 22 15.85 1.60 2.85
CA VAL A 22 14.42 1.34 2.57
C VAL A 22 13.61 1.43 3.86
N LEU A 23 12.51 2.17 3.83
CA LEU A 23 11.56 2.22 4.94
C LEU A 23 10.72 0.94 5.01
N LEU A 24 10.73 0.30 6.17
CA LEU A 24 9.85 -0.81 6.52
C LEU A 24 9.25 -0.55 7.91
N HIS A 25 8.03 -1.02 8.15
CA HIS A 25 7.38 -1.00 9.47
C HIS A 25 7.18 -2.42 10.02
N TRP A 26 7.12 -2.58 11.35
CA TRP A 26 6.91 -3.89 11.97
C TRP A 26 5.41 -4.23 12.02
N HIS A 27 4.98 -5.15 11.16
CA HIS A 27 3.58 -5.54 11.08
C HIS A 27 3.21 -6.53 12.19
N ARG A 28 2.66 -6.03 13.31
CA ARG A 28 2.43 -6.79 14.56
C ARG A 28 1.65 -8.09 14.39
N LYS A 29 0.65 -8.13 13.50
CA LYS A 29 -0.19 -9.33 13.29
C LYS A 29 0.55 -10.44 12.53
N LEU A 30 1.50 -10.07 11.67
CA LEU A 30 2.24 -11.00 10.82
C LEU A 30 3.63 -11.32 11.39
N GLY A 31 4.11 -10.50 12.34
CA GLY A 31 5.41 -10.70 12.98
C GLY A 31 6.58 -10.55 12.01
N MET A 32 6.48 -9.63 11.04
CA MET A 32 7.52 -9.37 10.04
C MET A 32 7.59 -7.89 9.66
N TRP A 33 8.74 -7.50 9.10
CA TRP A 33 8.94 -6.18 8.50
C TRP A 33 8.35 -6.13 7.10
N LEU A 34 7.51 -5.14 6.82
CA LEU A 34 6.87 -4.95 5.51
C LEU A 34 7.03 -3.50 5.02
N PRO A 35 7.00 -3.26 3.70
CA PRO A 35 6.78 -1.92 3.19
C PRO A 35 5.37 -1.43 3.57
N PRO A 36 5.16 -0.11 3.72
CA PRO A 36 3.81 0.47 3.82
C PRO A 36 2.95 0.05 2.63
N GLY A 37 1.66 -0.19 2.87
CA GLY A 37 0.75 -0.54 1.81
C GLY A 37 -0.56 -1.12 2.29
N GLY A 38 -1.55 -1.08 1.42
CA GLY A 38 -2.89 -1.54 1.75
C GLY A 38 -3.78 -1.62 0.54
N HIS A 39 -5.09 -1.60 0.78
CA HIS A 39 -6.08 -1.77 -0.28
C HIS A 39 -6.26 -0.47 -1.06
N ILE A 40 -6.42 -0.59 -2.36
CA ILE A 40 -6.90 0.52 -3.19
C ILE A 40 -8.41 0.67 -2.92
N GLU A 41 -8.82 1.86 -2.54
CA GLU A 41 -10.23 2.18 -2.29
C GLU A 41 -11.05 2.24 -3.58
N ARG A 42 -12.38 2.23 -3.44
CA ARG A 42 -13.27 2.38 -4.59
C ARG A 42 -13.13 3.81 -5.12
N ASP A 43 -12.81 3.92 -6.40
CA ASP A 43 -12.58 5.18 -7.12
C ASP A 43 -11.22 5.86 -6.80
N GLU A 44 -10.28 5.12 -6.20
CA GLU A 44 -8.90 5.57 -5.95
C GLU A 44 -7.94 5.03 -7.02
N LEU A 45 -7.01 5.87 -7.49
CA LEU A 45 -5.93 5.42 -8.37
C LEU A 45 -4.80 4.75 -7.57
N PRO A 46 -4.04 3.80 -8.15
CA PRO A 46 -2.96 3.12 -7.43
C PRO A 46 -1.90 4.05 -6.83
N ASP A 47 -1.60 5.18 -7.49
CA ASP A 47 -0.64 6.18 -7.00
C ASP A 47 -1.20 7.03 -5.85
N GLU A 48 -2.52 7.31 -5.86
CA GLU A 48 -3.20 7.97 -4.74
C GLU A 48 -3.19 7.05 -3.50
N ALA A 49 -3.53 5.78 -3.68
CA ALA A 49 -3.47 4.76 -2.64
C ALA A 49 -2.05 4.63 -2.07
N ALA A 50 -1.03 4.60 -2.94
CA ALA A 50 0.36 4.51 -2.52
C ALA A 50 0.77 5.69 -1.62
N LEU A 51 0.36 6.92 -1.96
CA LEU A 51 0.65 8.10 -1.14
C LEU A 51 -0.10 8.05 0.20
N ARG A 52 -1.39 7.71 0.19
CA ARG A 52 -2.21 7.60 1.40
C ARG A 52 -1.65 6.57 2.38
N GLU A 53 -1.41 5.34 1.91
CA GLU A 53 -0.92 4.24 2.76
C GLU A 53 0.45 4.55 3.38
N VAL A 54 1.36 5.20 2.63
CA VAL A 54 2.65 5.64 3.20
C VAL A 54 2.45 6.65 4.33
N LEU A 55 1.51 7.60 4.18
CA LEU A 55 1.23 8.62 5.21
C LEU A 55 0.48 8.04 6.43
N GLU A 56 -0.33 7.01 6.25
CA GLU A 56 -1.12 6.40 7.33
C GLU A 56 -0.30 5.40 8.17
N GLU A 57 0.66 4.69 7.57
CA GLU A 57 1.37 3.59 8.21
C GLU A 57 2.78 3.92 8.72
N THR A 58 3.25 5.16 8.52
CA THR A 58 4.61 5.63 8.91
C THR A 58 4.58 6.93 9.70
#